data_AF-A0A5K1FI22-F1
#
_entry.id   AF-A0A5K1FI22-F1
#
_cell.length_a   1.000
_cell.length_b   1.000
_cell.length_c   1.000
_cell.angle_alpha   90.00
_cell.angle_beta   90.00
_cell.angle_gamma   90.00
#
_symmetry.space_group_name_H-M   'P 1'
#
loop_
_entity.id
_entity.type
_entity.pdbx_description
1 polymer ?
#
loop_
_entity_poly.entity_id
_entity_poly.type
_entity_poly.pdbx_seq_one_letter_code
_entity_poly.pdbx_strand_id
1 'polypeptide(L)'
;ENFTPIKVDIHCQIQGDVVLECINLDESMEHEEMLFRVMFNTAFIQSNILVLGKEDIDILWNTKDHYPRDFKAEACTLAYPSYSFF
;
A
#
# COMPACT_ATOMS: atom_id res chain seq x y z
N GLU A 1 2.22 21.02 10.84
CA GLU A 1 0.92 20.33 10.81
C GLU A 1 1.15 18.89 11.25
N ASN A 2 0.33 18.35 12.14
CA ASN A 2 0.43 16.94 12.53
C ASN A 2 -0.43 16.13 11.55
N PHE A 3 0.20 15.37 10.66
CA PHE A 3 -0.53 14.47 9.78
C PHE A 3 -0.89 13.19 10.55
N THR A 4 -2.18 12.85 10.60
CA THR A 4 -2.63 11.58 11.16
C THR A 4 -2.57 10.51 10.07
N PRO A 5 -1.88 9.38 10.29
CA PRO A 5 -1.85 8.29 9.31
C PRO A 5 -3.25 7.72 9.08
N ILE A 6 -3.62 7.51 7.82
CA ILE A 6 -4.80 6.73 7.45
C ILE A 6 -4.43 5.25 7.58
N LYS A 7 -5.26 4.48 8.31
CA LYS A 7 -5.06 3.05 8.50
C LYS A 7 -6.21 2.28 7.88
N VAL A 8 -5.86 1.23 7.14
CA VAL A 8 -6.82 0.32 6.51
C VAL A 8 -6.49 -1.09 6.99
N ASP A 9 -7.43 -1.70 7.70
CA ASP A 9 -7.28 -3.07 8.19
C ASP A 9 -7.83 -4.04 7.15
N ILE A 10 -6.97 -4.91 6.63
CA ILE A 10 -7.32 -5.93 5.64
C ILE A 10 -7.34 -7.30 6.32
N HIS A 11 -8.52 -7.86 6.52
CA HIS A 11 -8.71 -9.15 7.18
C HIS A 11 -8.66 -10.33 6.22
N CYS A 12 -7.52 -10.52 5.54
CA CYS A 12 -7.30 -11.68 4.68
C CYS A 12 -5.90 -12.28 4.85
N GLN A 13 -5.75 -13.55 4.48
CA GLN A 13 -4.44 -14.21 4.40
C GLN A 13 -3.86 -13.96 3.01
N ILE A 14 -2.60 -13.51 2.98
CA ILE A 14 -1.85 -13.23 1.75
C ILE A 14 -0.51 -13.95 1.78
N GLN A 15 -0.07 -14.46 0.63
CA GLN A 15 1.24 -15.11 0.46
C GLN A 15 1.70 -14.96 -0.99
N GLY A 16 3.00 -14.71 -1.20
CA GLY A 16 3.60 -14.56 -2.52
C GLY A 16 3.60 -13.12 -3.01
N ASP A 17 3.40 -12.92 -4.31
CA ASP A 17 3.36 -11.60 -4.95
C ASP A 17 2.00 -10.93 -4.73
N VAL A 18 2.03 -9.70 -4.21
CA VAL A 18 0.85 -8.92 -3.82
C VAL A 18 0.87 -7.59 -4.55
N VAL A 19 -0.29 -7.21 -5.09
CA VAL A 19 -0.55 -5.89 -5.66
C VAL A 19 -1.66 -5.24 -4.85
N LEU A 20 -1.40 -4.04 -4.32
CA LEU A 20 -2.41 -3.19 -3.69
C LEU A 20 -2.62 -1.96 -4.55
N GLU A 21 -3.85 -1.68 -4.93
CA GLU A 21 -4.22 -0.50 -5.70
C GLU A 21 -5.09 0.43 -4.85
N CYS A 22 -4.65 1.67 -4.72
CA CYS A 22 -5.45 2.73 -4.16
C CYS A 22 -6.03 3.55 -5.30
N ILE A 23 -7.36 3.65 -5.33
CA ILE A 23 -8.11 4.41 -6.33
C ILE A 23 -8.94 5.49 -5.64
N ASN A 24 -9.19 6.57 -6.36
CA ASN A 24 -10.17 7.58 -6.03
C ASN A 24 -11.42 7.32 -6.85
N LEU A 25 -12.57 7.25 -6.19
CA LEU A 25 -13.88 7.22 -6.85
C LEU A 25 -14.41 8.64 -6.88
N ASP A 26 -14.93 9.07 -8.03
CA ASP A 26 -15.61 10.35 -8.14
C ASP A 26 -16.91 10.39 -7.32
N GLU A 27 -17.52 11.57 -7.18
CA GLU A 27 -18.74 11.73 -6.39
C GLU A 27 -19.91 10.87 -6.90
N SER A 28 -19.94 10.59 -8.21
CA SER A 28 -20.89 9.69 -8.85
C SER A 28 -20.60 8.21 -8.63
N MET A 29 -19.41 7.84 -8.12
CA MET A 29 -18.90 6.46 -8.04
C MET A 29 -18.85 5.75 -9.40
N GLU A 30 -18.78 6.52 -10.49
CA GLU A 30 -18.81 6.02 -11.87
C GLU A 30 -17.41 6.03 -12.52
N HIS A 31 -16.53 6.91 -12.04
CA HIS A 31 -15.16 7.02 -12.53
C HIS A 31 -14.13 6.67 -11.46
N GLU A 32 -13.22 5.77 -11.81
CA GLU A 32 -12.08 5.37 -10.99
C GLU A 32 -10.81 6.05 -11.52
N GLU A 33 -10.15 6.83 -10.68
CA GLU A 33 -8.82 7.37 -10.94
C GLU A 33 -7.80 6.65 -10.04
N MET A 34 -6.76 6.06 -10.63
CA MET A 34 -5.71 5.43 -9.83
C MET A 34 -4.91 6.50 -9.07
N LEU A 35 -4.78 6.32 -7.75
CA LEU A 35 -3.90 7.15 -6.94
C LEU A 35 -2.49 6.59 -7.03
N PHE A 36 -2.31 5.37 -6.53
CA PHE A 36 -1.05 4.67 -6.61
C PHE A 36 -1.24 3.15 -6.52
N ARG A 37 -0.23 2.42 -6.96
CA ARG A 37 -0.13 0.97 -6.81
C ARG A 37 1.16 0.60 -6.08
N VAL A 38 1.03 -0.38 -5.20
CA VAL A 38 2.13 -0.98 -4.46
C VAL A 38 2.27 -2.44 -4.90
N MET A 39 3.49 -2.86 -5.19
CA MET A 39 3.80 -4.25 -5.52
C MET A 39 4.90 -4.77 -4.60
N PHE A 40 4.65 -5.88 -3.91
CA PHE A 40 5.63 -6.50 -3.02
C PHE A 40 5.41 -8.00 -2.94
N ASN A 41 6.43 -8.73 -2.52
CA ASN A 41 6.31 -10.15 -2.23
C ASN A 41 6.45 -10.39 -0.73
N THR A 42 5.52 -11.15 -0.15
CA THR A 42 5.43 -11.38 1.30
C THR A 42 6.68 -12.05 1.88
N ALA A 43 7.45 -12.79 1.07
CA ALA A 43 8.69 -13.44 1.51
C ALA A 43 9.81 -12.46 1.85
N PHE A 44 9.72 -11.19 1.41
CA PHE A 44 10.74 -10.17 1.62
C PHE A 44 10.39 -9.14 2.70
N ILE A 45 9.22 -9.27 3.35
CA ILE A 45 8.85 -8.38 4.46
C ILE A 45 9.66 -8.76 5.69
N GLN A 46 10.46 -7.81 6.18
CA GLN A 46 11.22 -7.95 7.42
C GLN A 46 10.50 -7.23 8.56
N SER A 47 10.58 -7.77 9.78
CA SER A 47 10.00 -7.14 10.97
C SER A 47 8.50 -6.82 10.88
N ASN A 48 7.76 -7.51 10.00
CA ASN A 48 6.33 -7.35 9.74
C ASN A 48 5.91 -6.00 9.14
N ILE A 49 6.84 -5.14 8.74
CA ILE A 49 6.54 -3.82 8.18
C ILE A 49 7.40 -3.59 6.96
N LEU A 50 6.76 -3.27 5.83
CA LEU A 50 7.41 -2.77 4.63
C LEU A 50 7.05 -1.29 4.47
N VAL A 51 8.07 -0.42 4.53
CA VAL A 51 7.93 1.03 4.34
C VAL A 51 8.29 1.36 2.90
N LEU A 52 7.43 2.12 2.22
CA LEU A 52 7.55 2.46 0.80
C LEU A 52 7.47 3.97 0.62
N GLY A 53 8.49 4.53 -0.03
CA GLY A 53 8.52 5.92 -0.44
C GLY A 53 7.80 6.16 -1.76
N LYS A 54 7.83 7.41 -2.22
CA LYS A 54 7.25 7.83 -3.51
C LYS A 54 7.93 7.16 -4.72
N GLU A 55 9.20 6.80 -4.57
CA GLU A 55 10.03 6.11 -5.53
C GLU A 55 9.78 4.59 -5.61
N ASP A 56 9.17 4.00 -4.57
CA ASP A 56 8.90 2.56 -4.48
C ASP A 56 7.48 2.18 -4.93
N ILE A 57 6.65 3.17 -5.27
CA ILE A 57 5.25 3.00 -5.68
C ILE A 57 5.02 3.49 -7.10
N ASP A 58 4.07 2.84 -7.78
CA ASP A 58 3.63 3.27 -9.10
C ASP A 58 2.57 4.35 -8.94
N ILE A 59 2.85 5.55 -9.46
CA ILE A 59 1.93 6.70 -9.47
C ILE A 59 1.69 7.11 -10.91
N LEU A 60 0.46 7.52 -11.23
CA LEU A 60 0.14 8.14 -12.50
C LEU A 60 1.08 9.33 -12.79
N TRP A 61 1.71 9.32 -13.95
CA TRP A 61 2.78 10.26 -14.30
C TRP A 61 2.34 11.74 -14.21
N ASN A 62 1.07 12.01 -14.53
CA ASN A 62 0.45 13.33 -14.51
C ASN A 62 0.05 13.80 -13.11
N THR A 63 0.01 12.92 -12.11
CA THR A 63 -0.37 13.25 -10.73
C THR A 63 0.80 13.18 -9.76
N LYS A 64 2.01 12.80 -10.23
CA LYS A 64 3.20 12.64 -9.40
C LYS A 64 3.54 13.87 -8.58
N ASP A 65 3.34 15.08 -9.11
CA ASP A 65 3.65 16.33 -8.39
C ASP A 65 2.66 16.66 -7.26
N HIS A 66 1.52 15.98 -7.20
CA HIS A 66 0.52 16.15 -6.13
C HIS A 66 0.92 15.43 -4.83
N TYR A 67 1.88 14.50 -4.89
CA TYR A 67 2.34 13.75 -3.72
C TYR A 67 3.39 14.53 -2.93
N PRO A 68 3.21 14.69 -1.60
CA PRO A 68 4.22 15.25 -0.72
C PRO A 68 5.58 14.57 -0.88
N ARG A 69 6.67 15.32 -0.69
CA ARG A 69 8.03 14.77 -0.81
C ARG A 69 8.32 13.69 0.23
N ASP A 70 7.64 13.73 1.36
CA ASP A 70 7.76 12.83 2.51
C ASP A 70 6.62 11.80 2.57
N PHE A 71 5.90 11.59 1.46
CA PHE A 71 4.89 10.55 1.35
C PHE A 71 5.47 9.17 1.72
N LYS A 72 4.74 8.42 2.54
CA LYS A 72 5.06 7.05 2.92
C LYS A 72 3.81 6.19 2.93
N ALA A 73 3.94 4.98 2.41
CA ALA A 73 2.99 3.89 2.60
C ALA A 73 3.65 2.80 3.45
N GLU A 74 2.88 2.17 4.34
CA GLU A 74 3.36 1.08 5.19
C GLU A 74 2.46 -0.14 5.00
N ALA A 75 3.05 -1.25 4.55
CA ALA A 75 2.38 -2.55 4.55
C ALA A 75 2.77 -3.31 5.82
N CYS A 76 1.82 -3.39 6.76
CA CYS A 76 1.99 -4.08 8.03
C CYS A 76 1.34 -5.46 7.98
N THR A 77 2.11 -6.52 8.21
CA THR A 77 1.56 -7.86 8.36
C THR A 77 1.34 -8.16 9.84
N LEU A 78 0.21 -8.79 10.17
CA LEU A 78 0.12 -9.45 11.47
C LEU A 78 0.94 -10.73 11.35
N ALA A 79 2.02 -10.85 12.11
CA ALA A 79 2.64 -12.14 12.34
C ALA A 79 1.61 -13.00 13.07
N TYR A 80 0.85 -13.80 12.33
CA TYR A 80 0.09 -14.87 12.95
C TYR A 80 1.13 -15.86 13.50
N PRO A 81 1.25 -16.04 14.83
CA PRO A 81 1.97 -17.19 15.32
C PRO A 81 1.16 -18.41 14.87
N SER A 82 1.82 -19.37 14.22
CA SER A 82 1.26 -20.62 13.64
C SER A 82 0.66 -20.42 12.23
N TYR A 83 1.16 -20.96 11.13
CA TYR A 83 1.97 -22.16 10.90
C TYR A 83 2.89 -21.92 9.70
N SER A 84 4.15 -22.36 9.81
CA SER A 84 4.99 -22.66 8.65
C SER A 84 4.30 -23.70 7.79
N PHE A 85 4.05 -23.40 6.51
CA PHE A 85 4.05 -24.42 5.48
C PHE A 85 4.89 -23.92 4.31
N PHE A 86 5.89 -24.73 3.97
CA PHE A 86 6.66 -24.66 2.74
C PHE A 86 5.72 -24.68 1.52
#